data_AF-A0A2N9J6K7-F1
#
_entry.id   AF-A0A2N9J6K7-F1
#
_cell.length_a   1.000
_cell.length_b   1.000
_cell.length_c   1.000
_cell.angle_alpha   90.00
_cell.angle_beta   90.00
_cell.angle_gamma   90.00
#
_symmetry.space_group_name_H-M   'P 1'
#
loop_
_entity.id
_entity.type
_entity.pdbx_description
1 polymer ?
#
loop_
_entity_poly.entity_id
_entity_poly.type
_entity_poly.pdbx_seq_one_letter_code
_entity_poly.pdbx_strand_id
1 'polypeptide(L)' 'MSSSSSTGYFANGYLCHCGARSVVRTAWTIGNFGRRFRGCSRYKREVVARGMEARAREKEMMTRKKEKMYMHALVVS' A
#
# COMPACT_ATOMS: atom_id res chain seq x y z
N MET A 1 23.95 -24.91 30.54
CA MET A 1 23.95 -24.23 29.22
C MET A 1 22.74 -24.77 28.46
N SER A 2 21.63 -24.04 28.46
CA SER A 2 20.36 -24.54 27.92
C SER A 2 20.36 -24.46 26.40
N SER A 3 20.43 -25.62 25.76
CA SER A 3 20.14 -25.84 24.35
C SER A 3 18.72 -25.38 24.02
N SER A 4 18.55 -24.60 22.97
CA SER A 4 17.21 -24.32 22.41
C SER A 4 17.30 -24.18 20.89
N SER A 5 17.12 -25.34 20.26
CA SER A 5 16.53 -25.63 18.96
C SER A 5 16.34 -24.44 18.00
N SER A 6 17.30 -24.27 17.09
CA SER A 6 17.23 -23.37 15.93
C SER A 6 16.39 -23.90 14.77
N THR A 7 15.73 -25.05 14.93
CA THR A 7 14.94 -25.75 13.89
C THR A 7 13.60 -25.09 13.54
N GLY A 8 13.22 -23.98 14.18
CA GLY A 8 11.95 -23.26 13.90
C GLY A 8 12.07 -22.05 12.95
N TYR A 9 13.28 -21.54 12.68
CA TYR A 9 13.46 -20.28 11.93
C TYR A 9 13.20 -20.38 10.42
N PHE A 10 13.19 -21.60 9.86
CA PHE A 10 13.26 -21.80 8.40
C PHE A 10 11.97 -22.30 7.74
N ALA A 11 10.90 -22.57 8.50
CA ALA A 11 9.72 -23.24 7.93
C ALA A 11 8.62 -22.32 7.37
N ASN A 12 8.45 -21.06 7.83
CA ASN A 12 7.29 -20.24 7.41
C ASN A 12 7.51 -18.70 7.43
N GLY A 13 8.52 -18.23 6.69
CA GLY A 13 8.52 -16.92 6.02
C GLY A 13 8.31 -15.64 6.86
N TYR A 14 9.40 -15.13 7.44
CA TYR A 14 9.64 -13.72 7.78
C TYR A 14 8.69 -13.09 8.82
N LEU A 15 8.93 -13.40 10.09
CA LEU A 15 8.38 -12.67 11.24
C LEU A 15 9.14 -11.35 11.46
N CYS A 16 8.42 -10.30 11.85
CA CYS A 16 9.01 -9.05 12.34
C CYS A 16 9.46 -9.19 13.79
N HIS A 17 10.26 -8.23 14.28
CA HIS A 17 10.66 -8.15 15.70
C HIS A 17 9.47 -8.14 16.68
N CYS A 18 8.30 -7.67 16.24
CA CYS A 18 7.07 -7.71 17.04
C CYS A 18 6.32 -9.06 17.00
N GLY A 19 6.91 -10.11 16.40
CA GLY A 19 6.31 -11.44 16.28
C GLY A 19 5.21 -11.58 15.22
N ALA A 20 4.86 -10.50 14.51
CA ALA A 20 3.87 -10.57 13.42
C ALA A 20 4.51 -10.98 12.09
N ARG A 21 3.74 -11.63 11.19
CA ARG A 21 4.19 -11.89 9.81
C ARG A 21 4.45 -10.57 9.07
N SER A 22 5.60 -10.51 8.39
CA SER A 22 5.95 -9.39 7.53
C SER A 22 5.12 -9.39 6.25
N VAL A 23 4.88 -8.20 5.69
CA VAL A 23 4.15 -8.00 4.44
C VAL A 23 5.07 -7.40 3.39
N VAL A 24 4.90 -7.82 2.13
CA VAL A 24 5.60 -7.21 0.99
C VAL A 24 4.92 -5.90 0.63
N ARG A 25 5.69 -4.83 0.52
CA ARG A 25 5.25 -3.49 0.12
C ARG A 25 6.13 -2.99 -1.02
N THR A 26 5.62 -1.98 -1.72
CA THR A 26 6.33 -1.33 -2.83
C THR A 26 6.76 0.06 -2.38
N ALA A 27 8.01 0.41 -2.63
CA ALA A 27 8.55 1.73 -2.33
C ALA A 27 8.11 2.75 -3.38
N TRP A 28 7.76 3.95 -2.90
CA TRP A 28 7.26 5.07 -3.71
C TRP A 28 8.13 6.33 -3.57
N THR A 29 9.32 6.20 -2.96
CA THR A 29 10.26 7.31 -2.79
C THR A 29 11.12 7.50 -4.03
N ILE A 30 11.47 8.76 -4.33
CA ILE A 30 12.42 9.11 -5.39
C ILE A 30 13.73 8.34 -5.14
N GLY A 31 14.22 7.61 -6.15
CA GLY A 31 15.40 6.73 -6.06
C GLY A 31 15.14 5.26 -5.71
N ASN A 32 13.95 4.89 -5.23
CA ASN A 32 13.59 3.48 -4.93
C ASN A 32 12.20 3.08 -5.45
N PHE A 33 11.65 3.85 -6.39
CA PHE A 33 10.32 3.61 -6.93
C PHE A 33 10.16 2.19 -7.49
N GLY A 34 9.05 1.53 -7.16
CA GLY A 34 8.74 0.18 -7.66
C GLY A 34 9.49 -0.95 -6.96
N ARG A 35 10.50 -0.67 -6.13
CA ARG A 35 11.23 -1.71 -5.40
C ARG A 35 10.34 -2.36 -4.34
N ARG A 36 10.39 -3.69 -4.26
CA ARG A 36 9.66 -4.46 -3.25
C ARG A 36 10.51 -4.63 -2.00
N PHE A 37 9.91 -4.39 -0.83
CA PHE A 37 10.54 -4.58 0.46
C PHE A 37 9.58 -5.26 1.45
N ARG A 38 10.11 -6.01 2.42
CA ARG A 38 9.32 -6.58 3.50
C ARG A 38 9.29 -5.61 4.68
N GLY A 39 8.09 -5.33 5.18
CA GLY A 39 7.88 -4.45 6.32
C GLY A 39 6.94 -5.04 7.34
N CYS A 40 6.98 -4.51 8.55
CA CYS A 40 6.02 -4.88 9.58
C CYS A 40 4.60 -4.50 9.15
N SER A 41 3.67 -5.45 9.24
CA SER A 41 2.25 -5.25 8.93
C SER A 41 1.62 -4.15 9.78
N ARG A 42 2.14 -3.92 11.00
CA ARG A 42 1.69 -2.88 11.91
C ARG A 42 2.29 -1.50 11.61
N TYR A 43 3.31 -1.40 10.76
CA TYR A 43 3.97 -0.14 10.44
C TYR A 43 3.05 0.77 9.60
N LYS A 44 2.71 1.95 10.15
CA LYS A 44 2.00 3.09 9.53
C LYS A 44 0.77 2.70 8.69
N ARG A 45 -0.22 2.04 9.28
CA ARG A 45 -1.53 1.77 8.63
C ARG A 45 -2.21 3.05 8.14
N GLU A 46 -2.07 4.15 8.87
CA GLU A 46 -2.72 5.43 8.58
C GLU A 46 -2.24 6.10 7.29
N VAL A 47 -0.94 6.06 6.99
CA VAL A 47 -0.37 6.75 5.81
C VAL A 47 -0.80 6.05 4.52
N VAL A 48 -0.85 4.72 4.53
CA VAL A 48 -1.29 3.93 3.38
C VAL A 48 -2.79 4.09 3.15
N ALA A 49 -3.60 4.08 4.22
CA ALA A 49 -5.04 4.31 4.15
C ALA A 49 -5.36 5.69 3.55
N ARG A 50 -4.73 6.75 4.06
CA ARG A 50 -4.90 8.12 3.52
C ARG A 50 -4.49 8.22 2.05
N GLY A 51 -3.42 7.54 1.64
CA GLY A 51 -2.99 7.50 0.24
C GLY A 51 -3.98 6.79 -0.69
N MET A 52 -4.62 5.72 -0.23
CA MET A 52 -5.66 5.03 -1.00
C MET A 52 -6.95 5.87 -1.10
N GLU A 53 -7.36 6.49 0.00
CA GLU A 53 -8.51 7.41 0.04
C GLU A 53 -8.32 8.62 -0.87
N ALA A 54 -7.12 9.21 -0.89
CA ALA A 54 -6.80 10.33 -1.78
C ALA A 54 -6.93 9.93 -3.27
N ARG A 55 -6.40 8.74 -3.64
CA ARG A 55 -6.53 8.22 -5.01
C ARG A 55 -7.99 7.91 -5.38
N ALA A 56 -8.79 7.43 -4.45
CA ALA A 56 -10.22 7.20 -4.67
C ALA A 56 -10.95 8.52 -4.95
N ARG A 57 -10.69 9.56 -4.13
CA ARG A 57 -11.25 10.91 -4.31
C ARG A 57 -10.82 11.56 -5.63
N GLU A 58 -9.56 11.37 -6.03
CA GLU A 58 -9.06 11.89 -7.31
C GLU A 58 -9.76 11.24 -8.50
N LYS A 59 -9.96 9.91 -8.47
CA LYS A 59 -10.73 9.20 -9.50
C LYS A 59 -12.17 9.69 -9.58
N GLU A 60 -12.84 9.87 -8.45
CA GLU A 60 -14.21 10.37 -8.38
C GLU A 60 -14.33 11.82 -8.91
N MET A 61 -13.36 12.68 -8.59
CA MET A 61 -13.31 14.03 -9.12
C MET A 61 -13.17 14.02 -10.65
N MET A 62 -12.31 13.15 -11.18
CA MET A 62 -12.08 13.03 -12.63
C MET A 62 -13.30 12.49 -13.37
N THR A 63 -14.01 11.50 -12.82
CA THR A 63 -15.26 11.01 -13.41
C THR A 63 -16.32 12.10 -13.42
N ARG A 64 -16.51 12.82 -12.30
CA ARG A 64 -17.45 13.94 -12.23
C ARG A 64 -17.11 15.07 -13.20
N LYS A 65 -15.82 15.37 -13.38
CA LYS A 65 -15.36 16.38 -14.35
C LYS A 65 -15.64 15.95 -15.79
N LYS A 66 -15.44 14.67 -16.10
CA LYS A 66 -15.75 14.10 -17.43
C LYS A 66 -17.25 14.17 -17.72
N GLU A 67 -18.10 13.82 -16.76
CA GLU A 67 -19.56 13.92 -16.90
C GLU A 67 -20.02 15.35 -17.13
N LYS A 68 -19.51 16.31 -16.35
CA LYS A 68 -19.80 17.73 -16.56
C LYS A 68 -19.38 18.22 -17.93
N MET A 69 -18.20 17.82 -18.40
CA MET A 69 -17.70 18.18 -19.73
C MET A 69 -18.58 17.59 -20.85
N TYR A 70 -19.00 16.33 -20.71
CA TYR A 70 -19.90 15.69 -21.65
C TYR A 70 -21.27 16.37 -21.71
N MET A 71 -21.88 16.66 -20.55
CA MET A 71 -23.15 17.40 -20.49
C MET A 71 -23.03 18.80 -21.11
N HIS A 72 -21.94 19.51 -20.84
CA HIS A 72 -21.70 20.83 -21.45
C HIS A 72 -21.58 20.72 -22.97
N ALA A 73 -20.89 19.71 -23.50
CA ALA A 73 -20.79 19.48 -24.93
C ALA A 73 -22.16 19.22 -25.57
N LEU A 74 -23.03 18.45 -24.91
CA LEU A 74 -24.39 18.19 -25.40
C LEU A 74 -25.29 19.43 -25.38
N VAL A 75 -25.15 20.31 -24.39
CA VAL A 75 -25.96 21.54 -24.28
C VAL A 75 -25.52 22.63 -25.27
N VAL A 76 -24.24 22.62 -25.65
CA VAL A 76 -23.66 23.59 -26.59
C VAL A 76 -23.68 23.08 -28.04
N SER A 77 -24.11 21.83 -28.27
CA SER A 77 -24.43 21.27 -29.59
C SER A 77 -25.84 21.69 -30.03
#